data_AF-A0A0C9RRN0-F1
#
_entry.id   AF-A0A0C9RRN0-F1
#
_cell.length_a   1.000
_cell.length_b   1.000
_cell.length_c   1.000
_cell.angle_alpha   90.00
_cell.angle_beta   90.00
_cell.angle_gamma   90.00
#
_symmetry.space_group_name_H-M   'P 1'
#
loop_
_entity.id
_entity.type
_entity.pdbx_description
1 polymer ?
#
loop_
_entity_poly.entity_id
_entity_poly.type
_entity_poly.pdbx_seq_one_letter_code
_entity_poly.pdbx_strand_id
1 'polypeptide(L)'
;MGRQCAVPRQNAIDVLLRYMSYFSNPSMPPYSSEVWKDLSKECDGAWSHLSWWVNVTEDRRKILTQARQAAGVNATEIVKETITKSSSCAECDFSFHRSDSEGEMGESTFHLVLTQEKWNKIKPVDCDHDHEKRQSHTLRAGFWSNEIADEFYKQHGLPCAYSFRRAEINISLRRKYYLKIDGKCRSKKCGNYFHGYLDVEPTLVDKRIVIRVRTRNTSREVHEDVRRYLNAAKRREFGKQSHAEGATNMLKRLRRENMERGDTEGPNFPRADVLRHAQYEYVDRQLGIRTTNDDLVQKIYQLQFEKPFLGSINAVGYNPVYIFYGLPLQNTLFKNYNKIMGDRSIVCIDGTGSLVRKVVRELGLQSGHIFLHTIVINFDNKIGSVFQMLSESQDAETFTFWLKRWLNIVNVKPKQSITDYSRALLTDGILQRQFSDIKYEIFSLDVWQ
;
A
#
# COMPACT_ATOMS: atom_id res chain seq x y z
N MET A 1 1.32 5.83 -29.49
CA MET A 1 2.68 6.15 -29.98
C MET A 1 3.63 6.13 -28.80
N GLY A 2 4.72 5.35 -28.85
CA GLY A 2 5.70 5.26 -27.76
C GLY A 2 6.50 6.55 -27.59
N ARG A 3 7.01 6.79 -26.38
CA ARG A 3 7.87 7.95 -26.05
C ARG A 3 9.14 7.90 -26.92
N GLN A 4 9.41 8.97 -27.67
CA GLN A 4 10.64 9.07 -28.47
C GLN A 4 11.87 9.13 -27.55
N CYS A 5 12.95 8.46 -27.95
CA CYS A 5 14.20 8.44 -27.18
C CYS A 5 14.85 9.83 -27.18
N ALA A 6 15.33 10.28 -26.01
CA ALA A 6 15.91 11.62 -25.84
C ALA A 6 17.14 11.89 -26.73
N VAL A 7 17.92 10.86 -27.08
CA VAL A 7 19.03 10.96 -28.05
C VAL A 7 18.71 10.13 -29.30
N PRO A 8 18.60 10.77 -30.48
CA PRO A 8 18.45 10.07 -31.75
C PRO A 8 19.59 9.09 -32.02
N ARG A 9 19.30 7.98 -32.70
CA ARG A 9 20.28 6.90 -32.93
C ARG A 9 21.52 7.41 -33.66
N GLN A 10 21.32 8.22 -34.69
CA GLN A 10 22.40 8.74 -35.52
C GLN A 10 23.31 9.67 -34.73
N ASN A 11 22.73 10.60 -33.96
CA ASN A 11 23.49 11.51 -33.10
C ASN A 11 24.35 10.74 -32.07
N ALA A 12 23.80 9.66 -31.49
CA ALA A 12 24.56 8.82 -30.56
C ALA A 12 25.76 8.12 -31.22
N ILE A 13 25.64 7.71 -32.48
CA ILE A 13 26.74 7.10 -33.26
C ILE A 13 27.80 8.14 -33.61
N ASP A 14 27.38 9.32 -34.07
CA ASP A 14 28.30 10.39 -34.48
C ASP A 14 29.12 10.92 -33.31
N VAL A 15 28.51 11.05 -32.12
CA VAL A 15 29.21 11.41 -30.87
C VAL A 15 30.16 10.29 -30.46
N LEU A 16 29.73 9.02 -30.50
CA LEU A 16 30.58 7.88 -30.11
C LEU A 16 31.81 7.71 -31.02
N LEU A 17 31.67 8.02 -32.32
CA LEU A 17 32.76 8.01 -33.29
C LEU A 17 33.90 8.98 -32.92
N ARG A 18 33.59 10.13 -32.31
CA ARG A 18 34.61 11.10 -31.87
C ARG A 18 35.46 10.59 -30.70
N TYR A 19 34.93 9.64 -29.92
CA TYR A 19 35.61 9.01 -28.78
C TYR A 19 36.06 7.57 -29.08
N MET A 20 36.11 7.18 -30.35
CA MET A 20 36.33 5.79 -30.74
C MET A 20 37.67 5.23 -30.26
N SER A 21 38.67 6.08 -29.99
CA SER A 21 39.94 5.69 -29.36
C SER A 21 39.76 4.94 -28.04
N TYR A 22 38.72 5.26 -27.26
CA TYR A 22 38.38 4.58 -26.00
C TYR A 22 37.64 3.25 -26.18
N PHE A 23 37.10 3.00 -27.38
CA PHE A 23 36.19 1.87 -27.65
C PHE A 23 36.71 0.89 -28.72
N SER A 24 37.93 1.14 -29.23
CA SER A 24 38.59 0.35 -30.28
C SER A 24 39.24 -0.94 -29.77
N ASN A 25 39.57 -1.02 -28.47
CA ASN A 25 40.19 -2.19 -27.84
C ASN A 25 39.13 -3.08 -27.17
N PRO A 26 39.37 -4.40 -26.96
CA PRO A 26 38.39 -5.30 -26.33
C PRO A 26 38.16 -5.00 -24.84
N SER A 27 39.01 -4.18 -24.23
CA SER A 27 38.81 -3.66 -22.87
C SER A 27 37.98 -2.37 -22.92
N MET A 28 36.69 -2.46 -22.59
CA MET A 28 35.81 -1.30 -22.47
C MET A 28 36.20 -0.41 -21.28
N PRO A 29 35.99 0.92 -21.37
CA PRO A 29 36.20 1.82 -20.23
C PRO A 29 35.34 1.42 -19.02
N PRO A 30 35.90 1.41 -17.79
CA PRO A 30 35.12 1.16 -16.58
C PRO A 30 34.07 2.25 -16.37
N TYR A 31 33.01 1.95 -15.61
CA TYR A 31 31.94 2.92 -15.31
C TYR A 31 32.46 4.22 -14.66
N SER A 32 33.54 4.13 -13.87
CA SER A 32 34.19 5.28 -13.24
C SER A 32 34.97 6.20 -14.19
N SER A 33 35.13 5.82 -15.46
CA SER A 33 35.86 6.62 -16.45
C SER A 33 35.18 7.96 -16.72
N GLU A 34 35.98 9.02 -16.86
CA GLU A 34 35.48 10.37 -17.16
C GLU A 34 34.85 10.47 -18.56
N VAL A 35 35.20 9.55 -19.47
CA VAL A 35 34.66 9.50 -20.85
C VAL A 35 33.13 9.47 -20.88
N TRP A 36 32.48 8.86 -19.89
CA TRP A 36 31.01 8.79 -19.81
C TRP A 36 30.38 10.13 -19.44
N LYS A 37 31.10 10.95 -18.65
CA LYS A 37 30.66 12.32 -18.31
C LYS A 37 30.84 13.24 -19.51
N ASP A 38 31.89 13.06 -20.30
CA ASP A 38 32.16 13.87 -21.48
C ASP A 38 31.15 13.59 -22.61
N LEU A 39 30.83 12.31 -22.85
CA LEU A 39 29.73 11.92 -23.75
C LEU A 39 28.37 12.51 -23.34
N SER A 40 28.12 12.62 -22.04
CA SER A 40 26.88 13.21 -21.51
C SER A 40 26.83 14.73 -21.76
N LYS A 41 27.95 15.43 -21.54
CA LYS A 41 28.06 16.88 -21.80
C LYS A 41 27.90 17.22 -23.27
N GLU A 42 28.46 16.41 -24.18
CA GLU A 42 28.39 16.66 -25.63
C GLU A 42 26.97 16.49 -26.21
N CYS A 43 26.06 15.87 -25.45
CA CYS A 43 24.64 15.78 -25.77
C CYS A 43 23.76 16.68 -24.86
N ASP A 44 24.31 17.75 -24.31
CA ASP A 44 23.62 18.70 -23.40
C ASP A 44 22.92 18.01 -22.21
N GLY A 45 23.44 16.85 -21.77
CA GLY A 45 22.84 16.06 -20.70
C GLY A 45 21.57 15.28 -21.09
N ALA A 46 21.18 15.24 -22.37
CA ALA A 46 20.02 14.49 -22.86
C ALA A 46 20.09 13.00 -22.50
N TRP A 47 21.31 12.44 -22.44
CA TRP A 47 21.62 11.18 -21.77
C TRP A 47 22.58 11.42 -20.61
N SER A 48 22.28 10.85 -19.45
CA SER A 48 23.19 10.82 -18.31
C SER A 48 24.42 9.94 -18.61
N HIS A 49 25.52 10.13 -17.88
CA HIS A 49 26.72 9.28 -17.97
C HIS A 49 26.40 7.78 -17.77
N LEU A 50 25.45 7.45 -16.87
CA LEU A 50 24.95 6.08 -16.69
C LEU A 50 24.20 5.58 -17.92
N SER A 51 23.36 6.43 -18.52
CA SER A 51 22.64 6.10 -19.75
C SER A 51 23.61 5.80 -20.89
N TRP A 52 24.69 6.59 -21.02
CA TRP A 52 25.75 6.33 -21.99
C TRP A 52 26.47 5.00 -21.72
N TRP A 53 26.90 4.75 -20.48
CA TRP A 53 27.55 3.50 -20.10
C TRP A 53 26.69 2.28 -20.47
N VAL A 54 25.40 2.27 -20.09
CA VAL A 54 24.49 1.18 -20.39
C VAL A 54 24.26 1.00 -21.89
N ASN A 55 23.97 2.08 -22.63
CA ASN A 55 23.65 1.96 -24.05
C ASN A 55 24.85 1.51 -24.89
N VAL A 56 26.07 1.91 -24.52
CA VAL A 56 27.30 1.55 -25.24
C VAL A 56 27.79 0.16 -24.82
N THR A 57 27.80 -0.18 -23.52
CA THR A 57 28.30 -1.49 -23.04
C THR A 57 27.39 -2.66 -23.41
N GLU A 58 26.07 -2.44 -23.42
CA GLU A 58 25.08 -3.44 -23.86
C GLU A 58 24.78 -3.35 -25.37
N ASP A 59 25.50 -2.51 -26.11
CA ASP A 59 25.30 -2.23 -27.54
C ASP A 59 23.82 -2.02 -27.93
N ARG A 60 23.09 -1.26 -27.09
CA ARG A 60 21.67 -1.00 -27.31
C ARG A 60 21.49 -0.24 -28.61
N ARG A 61 20.52 -0.67 -29.43
CA ARG A 61 20.25 -0.10 -30.77
C ARG A 61 21.47 -0.23 -31.73
N LYS A 62 22.39 -1.15 -31.44
CA LYS A 62 23.62 -1.43 -32.23
C LYS A 62 24.51 -0.20 -32.41
N ILE A 63 24.52 0.73 -31.45
CA ILE A 63 25.27 2.00 -31.58
C ILE A 63 26.78 1.80 -31.57
N LEU A 64 27.31 0.90 -30.74
CA LEU A 64 28.74 0.62 -30.64
C LEU A 64 29.19 -0.23 -31.83
N THR A 65 28.36 -1.20 -32.24
CA THR A 65 28.63 -2.01 -33.43
C THR A 65 28.72 -1.13 -34.69
N GLN A 66 27.80 -0.19 -34.87
CA GLN A 66 27.82 0.70 -36.04
C GLN A 66 28.96 1.73 -35.99
N ALA A 67 29.27 2.27 -34.82
CA ALA A 67 30.44 3.16 -34.67
C ALA A 67 31.75 2.42 -34.98
N ARG A 68 31.91 1.17 -34.55
CA ARG A 68 33.07 0.32 -34.88
C ARG A 68 33.19 0.04 -36.38
N GLN A 69 32.07 -0.28 -37.02
CA GLN A 69 32.02 -0.50 -38.47
C GLN A 69 32.39 0.78 -39.25
N ALA A 70 31.87 1.93 -38.85
CA ALA A 70 32.19 3.22 -39.48
C ALA A 70 33.65 3.67 -39.22
N ALA A 71 34.26 3.22 -38.12
CA ALA A 71 35.68 3.46 -37.82
C ALA A 71 36.65 2.42 -38.41
N GLY A 72 36.16 1.44 -39.19
CA GLY A 72 37.00 0.41 -39.83
C GLY A 72 37.52 -0.67 -38.88
N VAL A 73 36.92 -0.83 -37.69
CA VAL A 73 37.32 -1.84 -36.70
C VAL A 73 36.45 -3.10 -36.89
N ASN A 74 37.00 -4.15 -37.49
CA ASN A 74 36.32 -5.44 -37.63
C ASN A 74 36.18 -6.13 -36.26
N ALA A 75 34.97 -6.11 -35.68
CA ALA A 75 34.67 -6.73 -34.40
C ALA A 75 34.42 -8.23 -34.56
N THR A 76 35.27 -9.07 -33.97
CA THR A 76 34.95 -10.47 -33.67
C THR A 76 33.89 -10.52 -32.58
N GLU A 77 32.87 -11.36 -32.76
CA GLU A 77 31.70 -11.47 -31.91
C GLU A 77 32.07 -11.82 -30.45
N ILE A 78 31.83 -10.88 -29.54
CA ILE A 78 31.83 -11.14 -28.09
C ILE A 78 30.37 -11.35 -27.67
N VAL A 79 30.01 -12.61 -27.45
CA VAL A 79 28.76 -13.00 -26.78
C VAL A 79 28.84 -12.54 -25.32
N LYS A 80 27.93 -11.67 -24.89
CA LYS A 80 27.72 -11.38 -23.45
C LYS A 80 26.25 -11.26 -23.08
N GLU A 81 26.02 -11.77 -21.86
CA GLU A 81 24.81 -11.86 -21.06
C GLU A 81 24.08 -10.51 -20.90
N THR A 82 22.77 -10.53 -21.13
CA THR A 82 21.91 -9.37 -20.98
C THR A 82 21.33 -9.31 -19.56
N ILE A 83 21.76 -8.33 -18.77
CA ILE A 83 21.10 -7.93 -17.52
C ILE A 83 19.97 -6.96 -17.87
N THR A 84 18.73 -7.43 -17.88
CA THR A 84 17.56 -6.58 -18.13
C THR A 84 17.01 -6.02 -16.81
N LYS A 85 17.30 -4.74 -16.52
CA LYS A 85 16.57 -3.97 -15.48
C LYS A 85 15.24 -3.46 -16.03
N SER A 86 14.14 -3.89 -15.41
CA SER A 86 12.80 -3.33 -15.61
C SER A 86 12.56 -2.09 -14.73
N SER A 87 11.74 -1.19 -15.28
CA SER A 87 11.23 0.08 -14.75
C SER A 87 11.07 0.18 -13.22
N SER A 88 11.70 1.19 -12.63
CA SER A 88 11.62 1.54 -11.21
C SER A 88 10.27 2.12 -10.82
N CYS A 89 9.66 1.59 -9.76
CA CYS A 89 8.98 2.40 -8.76
C CYS A 89 10.02 2.66 -7.65
N ALA A 90 10.08 3.89 -7.14
CA ALA A 90 11.17 4.36 -6.29
C ALA A 90 11.29 3.55 -4.99
N GLU A 91 12.39 2.81 -4.83
CA GLU A 91 12.84 2.30 -3.54
C GLU A 91 14.36 2.45 -3.39
N CYS A 92 14.71 2.90 -2.19
CA CYS A 92 16.00 3.11 -1.56
C CYS A 92 17.14 2.18 -1.99
N ASP A 93 18.26 2.81 -2.30
CA ASP A 93 19.55 2.21 -2.61
C ASP A 93 20.13 1.48 -1.38
N PHE A 94 20.35 0.16 -1.49
CA PHE A 94 21.06 -0.62 -0.47
C PHE A 94 22.01 -1.57 -1.19
N SER A 95 23.32 -1.30 -1.06
CA SER A 95 24.38 -2.11 -1.67
C SER A 95 24.31 -3.55 -1.17
N PHE A 96 24.42 -4.49 -2.10
CA PHE A 96 24.34 -5.93 -1.88
C PHE A 96 25.63 -6.55 -2.39
N HIS A 97 26.55 -6.85 -1.47
CA HIS A 97 27.67 -7.74 -1.72
C HIS A 97 27.46 -8.99 -0.86
N ARG A 98 27.31 -10.15 -1.50
CA ARG A 98 27.48 -11.45 -0.88
C ARG A 98 28.51 -12.18 -1.73
N SER A 99 29.68 -12.47 -1.16
CA SER A 99 30.65 -13.37 -1.76
C SER A 99 30.08 -14.79 -1.70
N ASP A 100 30.17 -15.53 -2.80
CA ASP A 100 29.82 -16.96 -2.86
C ASP A 100 30.89 -17.83 -2.16
N SER A 101 31.29 -17.46 -0.94
CA SER A 101 32.13 -18.28 -0.07
C SER A 101 31.25 -19.27 0.67
N GLU A 102 31.45 -20.56 0.39
CA GLU A 102 30.74 -21.65 1.03
C GLU A 102 31.07 -21.70 2.54
N GLY A 103 30.03 -21.58 3.38
CA GLY A 103 30.10 -21.87 4.81
C GLY A 103 30.46 -20.67 5.69
N GLU A 104 29.56 -19.70 5.84
CA GLU A 104 29.60 -18.81 7.01
C GLU A 104 29.07 -19.56 8.24
N MET A 105 29.81 -19.49 9.35
CA MET A 105 29.39 -20.01 10.66
C MET A 105 27.97 -19.51 11.01
N GLY A 106 27.03 -20.45 11.22
CA GLY A 106 25.68 -20.16 11.73
C GLY A 106 24.52 -20.31 10.72
N GLU A 107 24.78 -20.64 9.46
CA GLU A 107 23.71 -20.96 8.51
C GLU A 107 23.14 -22.37 8.75
N SER A 108 21.83 -22.46 8.94
CA SER A 108 21.09 -23.73 9.01
C SER A 108 20.50 -24.06 7.63
N THR A 109 20.40 -25.36 7.33
CA THR A 109 19.73 -25.84 6.12
C THR A 109 18.33 -26.32 6.46
N PHE A 110 17.33 -25.76 5.79
CA PHE A 110 15.92 -26.12 5.89
C PHE A 110 15.44 -26.74 4.57
N HIS A 111 14.45 -27.61 4.66
CA HIS A 111 13.80 -28.22 3.50
C HIS A 111 12.39 -27.66 3.36
N LEU A 112 12.17 -26.80 2.37
CA LEU A 112 10.85 -26.27 2.03
C LEU A 112 10.17 -27.23 1.05
N VAL A 113 9.09 -27.87 1.50
CA VAL A 113 8.36 -28.85 0.69
C VAL A 113 7.14 -28.21 0.04
N LEU A 114 7.09 -28.17 -1.29
CA LEU A 114 5.92 -27.71 -2.04
C LEU A 114 5.17 -28.92 -2.64
N THR A 115 3.84 -28.85 -2.61
CA THR A 115 2.97 -29.74 -3.40
C THR A 115 3.02 -29.37 -4.87
N GLN A 116 2.72 -30.31 -5.76
CA GLN A 116 2.65 -30.05 -7.20
C GLN A 116 1.67 -28.93 -7.59
N GLU A 117 0.53 -28.82 -6.89
CA GLU A 117 -0.44 -27.75 -7.11
C GLU A 117 0.15 -26.36 -6.84
N LYS A 118 0.84 -26.20 -5.70
CA LYS A 118 1.54 -24.96 -5.33
C LYS A 118 2.66 -24.63 -6.32
N TRP A 119 3.44 -25.63 -6.73
CA TRP A 119 4.46 -25.43 -7.75
C TRP A 119 3.86 -24.96 -9.07
N ASN A 120 2.78 -25.59 -9.52
CA ASN A 120 2.07 -25.20 -10.74
C ASN A 120 1.54 -23.77 -10.70
N LYS A 121 1.23 -23.22 -9.53
CA LYS A 121 0.83 -21.80 -9.38
C LYS A 121 1.99 -20.83 -9.60
N ILE A 122 3.23 -21.24 -9.29
CA ILE A 122 4.40 -20.35 -9.23
C ILE A 122 5.44 -20.61 -10.31
N LYS A 123 5.40 -21.76 -10.98
CA LYS A 123 6.31 -22.12 -12.07
C LYS A 123 6.29 -21.07 -13.19
N PRO A 124 7.35 -20.98 -14.01
CA PRO A 124 7.37 -20.09 -15.15
C PRO A 124 6.15 -20.28 -16.05
N VAL A 125 5.66 -19.18 -16.59
CA VAL A 125 4.69 -19.18 -17.67
C VAL A 125 5.44 -18.70 -18.91
N ASP A 126 5.44 -19.50 -19.97
CA ASP A 126 5.97 -19.07 -21.26
C ASP A 126 5.17 -17.87 -21.75
N CYS A 127 5.86 -16.80 -22.13
CA CYS A 127 5.24 -15.59 -22.63
C CYS A 127 5.36 -15.53 -24.15
N ASP A 128 4.22 -15.57 -24.85
CA ASP A 128 4.12 -15.31 -26.29
C ASP A 128 4.20 -13.79 -26.52
N HIS A 129 5.43 -13.25 -26.57
CA HIS A 129 5.66 -11.92 -27.12
C HIS A 129 6.20 -12.09 -28.54
N ASP A 130 5.41 -11.66 -29.53
CA ASP A 130 5.72 -11.61 -30.97
C ASP A 130 6.59 -12.76 -31.49
N HIS A 131 5.92 -13.83 -31.93
CA HIS A 131 6.44 -14.89 -32.81
C HIS A 131 7.63 -15.75 -32.34
N GLU A 132 8.17 -15.56 -31.12
CA GLU A 132 9.13 -16.49 -30.52
C GLU A 132 8.73 -16.84 -29.07
N LYS A 133 8.48 -18.13 -28.81
CA LYS A 133 8.29 -18.64 -27.44
C LYS A 133 9.58 -18.47 -26.66
N ARG A 134 9.72 -17.38 -25.91
CA ARG A 134 10.83 -17.20 -24.95
C ARG A 134 10.47 -17.86 -23.64
N GLN A 135 11.26 -18.85 -23.25
CA GLN A 135 11.17 -19.48 -21.94
C GLN A 135 11.44 -18.44 -20.84
N SER A 136 10.55 -18.34 -19.86
CA SER A 136 10.73 -17.40 -18.76
C SER A 136 11.81 -17.90 -17.79
N HIS A 137 12.84 -17.07 -17.60
CA HIS A 137 13.94 -17.32 -16.65
C HIS A 137 13.59 -16.98 -15.19
N THR A 138 12.30 -16.74 -14.88
CA THR A 138 11.87 -16.40 -13.53
C THR A 138 10.55 -17.07 -13.15
N LEU A 139 10.36 -17.30 -11.85
CA LEU A 139 9.07 -17.75 -11.31
C LEU A 139 7.98 -16.68 -11.54
N ARG A 140 6.72 -17.12 -11.62
CA ARG A 140 5.57 -16.27 -11.93
C ARG A 140 5.45 -15.07 -10.99
N ALA A 141 5.72 -13.87 -11.51
CA ALA A 141 5.70 -12.63 -10.76
C ALA A 141 4.35 -12.38 -10.07
N GLY A 142 4.39 -11.85 -8.84
CA GLY A 142 3.21 -11.57 -8.02
C GLY A 142 2.65 -12.77 -7.24
N PHE A 143 3.04 -14.00 -7.57
CA PHE A 143 2.52 -15.21 -6.90
C PHE A 143 3.60 -15.94 -6.12
N TRP A 144 4.78 -16.18 -6.73
CA TRP A 144 5.81 -17.04 -6.15
C TRP A 144 6.28 -16.60 -4.76
N SER A 145 6.47 -15.30 -4.55
CA SER A 145 6.99 -14.77 -3.30
C SER A 145 6.02 -14.92 -2.14
N ASN A 146 4.70 -14.95 -2.41
CA ASN A 146 3.70 -15.20 -1.38
C ASN A 146 3.76 -16.67 -0.97
N GLU A 147 3.64 -17.58 -1.94
CA GLU A 147 3.62 -19.02 -1.71
C GLU A 147 4.88 -19.51 -0.99
N ILE A 148 6.07 -19.05 -1.40
CA ILE A 148 7.33 -19.45 -0.76
C ILE A 148 7.36 -19.03 0.71
N ALA A 149 7.02 -17.79 1.04
CA ALA A 149 7.08 -17.35 2.44
C ALA A 149 5.93 -17.89 3.29
N ASP A 150 4.73 -18.00 2.75
CA ASP A 150 3.58 -18.57 3.47
C ASP A 150 3.88 -20.03 3.84
N GLU A 151 4.37 -20.82 2.88
CA GLU A 151 4.68 -22.22 3.11
C GLU A 151 5.93 -22.40 3.99
N PHE A 152 6.95 -21.57 3.79
CA PHE A 152 8.16 -21.64 4.62
C PHE A 152 7.86 -21.31 6.09
N TYR A 153 7.05 -20.28 6.35
CA TYR A 153 6.61 -19.98 7.71
C TYR A 153 5.76 -21.11 8.28
N LYS A 154 4.83 -21.67 7.50
CA LYS A 154 3.98 -22.78 7.94
C LYS A 154 4.79 -24.01 8.37
N GLN A 155 5.89 -24.31 7.67
CA GLN A 155 6.71 -25.49 7.95
C GLN A 155 7.75 -25.26 9.05
N HIS A 156 8.32 -24.05 9.14
CA HIS A 156 9.51 -23.79 9.97
C HIS A 156 9.32 -22.72 11.05
N GLY A 157 8.21 -21.98 11.02
CA GLY A 157 7.82 -21.04 12.08
C GLY A 157 8.78 -19.85 12.31
N LEU A 158 9.74 -19.59 11.41
CA LEU A 158 10.73 -18.53 11.63
C LEU A 158 10.06 -17.14 11.66
N PRO A 159 10.38 -16.27 12.64
CA PRO A 159 9.75 -14.96 12.80
C PRO A 159 10.19 -13.93 11.73
N CYS A 160 11.07 -14.31 10.80
CA CYS A 160 11.63 -13.42 9.79
C CYS A 160 10.63 -12.99 8.71
N ALA A 161 10.42 -11.68 8.58
CA ALA A 161 9.69 -11.10 7.45
C ALA A 161 10.55 -11.03 6.18
N TYR A 162 10.72 -12.15 5.50
CA TYR A 162 11.51 -12.20 4.26
C TYR A 162 10.87 -11.37 3.14
N SER A 163 11.65 -10.41 2.63
CA SER A 163 11.41 -9.74 1.35
C SER A 163 12.30 -10.40 0.30
N PHE A 164 11.68 -10.98 -0.73
CA PHE A 164 12.40 -11.65 -1.79
C PHE A 164 12.68 -10.70 -2.94
N ARG A 165 13.90 -10.79 -3.48
CA ARG A 165 14.34 -9.90 -4.57
C ARG A 165 14.27 -10.59 -5.93
N ARG A 166 14.71 -11.85 -6.00
CA ARG A 166 14.86 -12.59 -7.26
C ARG A 166 14.54 -14.07 -7.05
N ALA A 167 13.92 -14.66 -8.07
CA ALA A 167 13.76 -16.09 -8.25
C ALA A 167 14.13 -16.40 -9.70
N GLU A 168 15.35 -16.89 -9.89
CA GLU A 168 15.98 -17.12 -11.18
C GLU A 168 15.95 -18.60 -11.53
N ILE A 169 15.59 -18.90 -12.77
CA ILE A 169 15.61 -20.23 -13.34
C ILE A 169 16.67 -20.29 -14.42
N ASN A 170 17.64 -21.14 -14.17
CA ASN A 170 18.73 -21.40 -15.08
C ASN A 170 18.42 -22.66 -15.87
N ILE A 171 18.44 -22.58 -17.19
CA ILE A 171 18.07 -23.67 -18.12
C ILE A 171 19.33 -24.33 -18.71
N SER A 172 20.51 -23.75 -18.48
CA SER A 172 21.78 -24.29 -18.97
C SER A 172 22.09 -25.68 -18.38
N LEU A 173 22.70 -26.55 -19.18
CA LEU A 173 23.16 -27.88 -18.77
C LEU A 173 24.36 -27.82 -17.80
N ARG A 174 25.07 -26.68 -17.73
CA ARG A 174 26.25 -26.47 -16.86
C ARG A 174 25.92 -25.73 -15.54
N ARG A 175 24.64 -25.54 -15.24
CA ARG A 175 24.20 -24.79 -14.06
C ARG A 175 24.48 -25.54 -12.76
N LYS A 176 24.81 -24.82 -11.68
CA LYS A 176 24.89 -25.38 -10.31
C LYS A 176 23.50 -25.66 -9.74
N TYR A 177 22.54 -24.77 -9.99
CA TYR A 177 21.16 -24.86 -9.52
C TYR A 177 20.20 -24.57 -10.68
N TYR A 178 19.11 -25.34 -10.78
CA TYR A 178 17.96 -25.04 -11.64
C TYR A 178 17.23 -23.79 -11.18
N LEU A 179 16.90 -23.69 -9.89
CA LEU A 179 16.21 -22.55 -9.30
C LEU A 179 17.10 -21.94 -8.21
N LYS A 180 17.21 -20.61 -8.20
CA LYS A 180 17.83 -19.84 -7.12
C LYS A 180 16.87 -18.73 -6.66
N ILE A 181 16.61 -18.67 -5.36
CA ILE A 181 15.76 -17.68 -4.71
C ILE A 181 16.59 -16.94 -3.67
N ASP A 182 16.61 -15.62 -3.78
CA ASP A 182 17.30 -14.76 -2.82
C ASP A 182 16.34 -13.79 -2.15
N GLY A 183 16.45 -13.68 -0.83
CA GLY A 183 15.70 -12.75 0.00
C GLY A 183 16.46 -12.31 1.23
N LYS A 184 15.92 -11.30 1.91
CA LYS A 184 16.44 -10.79 3.18
C LYS A 184 15.29 -10.42 4.10
N CYS A 185 15.45 -10.68 5.40
CA CYS A 185 14.50 -10.22 6.41
C CYS A 185 14.44 -8.68 6.41
N ARG A 186 13.23 -8.15 6.49
CA ARG A 186 12.97 -6.70 6.52
C ARG A 186 13.39 -6.02 7.82
N SER A 187 13.45 -6.74 8.93
CA SER A 187 13.93 -6.14 10.19
C SER A 187 15.40 -5.78 10.02
N LYS A 188 15.71 -4.50 10.23
CA LYS A 188 17.08 -3.97 10.14
C LYS A 188 18.01 -4.63 11.16
N LYS A 189 17.47 -5.01 12.33
CA LYS A 189 18.21 -5.71 13.39
C LYS A 189 18.47 -7.17 13.03
N CYS A 190 17.47 -7.84 12.44
CA CYS A 190 17.61 -9.25 12.07
C CYS A 190 18.51 -9.44 10.85
N GLY A 191 18.19 -8.76 9.74
CA GLY A 191 18.96 -8.81 8.49
C GLY A 191 19.16 -10.19 7.89
N ASN A 192 18.48 -11.23 8.38
CA ASN A 192 18.74 -12.62 8.02
C ASN A 192 18.52 -12.88 6.52
N TYR A 193 19.45 -13.60 5.90
CA TYR A 193 19.41 -13.91 4.47
C TYR A 193 18.63 -15.19 4.23
N PHE A 194 17.85 -15.20 3.14
CA PHE A 194 17.17 -16.37 2.64
C PHE A 194 17.80 -16.76 1.31
N HIS A 195 18.42 -17.94 1.25
CA HIS A 195 18.98 -18.48 0.02
C HIS A 195 18.36 -19.85 -0.27
N GLY A 196 17.33 -19.86 -1.12
CA GLY A 196 16.65 -21.07 -1.57
C GLY A 196 17.23 -21.56 -2.88
N TYR A 197 17.45 -22.86 -3.04
CA TYR A 197 17.90 -23.43 -4.30
C TYR A 197 17.33 -24.82 -4.55
N LEU A 198 17.24 -25.17 -5.84
CA LEU A 198 16.86 -26.48 -6.33
C LEU A 198 17.81 -26.87 -7.45
N ASP A 199 18.39 -28.07 -7.37
CA ASP A 199 19.43 -28.49 -8.32
C ASP A 199 18.84 -28.95 -9.65
N VAL A 200 17.77 -29.75 -9.57
CA VAL A 200 17.13 -30.41 -10.71
C VAL A 200 15.73 -29.83 -10.91
N GLU A 201 15.32 -29.72 -12.18
CA GLU A 201 13.96 -29.30 -12.51
C GLU A 201 12.92 -30.33 -12.00
N PRO A 202 11.85 -29.88 -11.32
CA PRO A 202 10.77 -30.78 -10.91
C PRO A 202 10.08 -31.42 -12.11
N THR A 203 9.97 -32.74 -12.08
CA THR A 203 9.23 -33.50 -13.09
C THR A 203 7.74 -33.55 -12.74
N LEU A 204 6.89 -33.83 -13.73
CA LEU A 204 5.43 -33.98 -13.52
C LEU A 204 5.06 -35.17 -12.62
N VAL A 205 6.00 -36.11 -12.42
CA VAL A 205 5.84 -37.29 -11.56
C VAL A 205 6.09 -36.96 -10.09
N ASP A 206 6.77 -35.85 -9.81
CA ASP A 206 7.14 -35.47 -8.45
C ASP A 206 5.91 -35.04 -7.65
N LYS A 207 5.54 -35.87 -6.67
CA LYS A 207 4.45 -35.54 -5.73
C LYS A 207 4.86 -34.44 -4.75
N ARG A 208 6.16 -34.24 -4.52
CA ARG A 208 6.73 -33.28 -3.57
C ARG A 208 7.99 -32.65 -4.14
N ILE A 209 8.05 -31.33 -4.08
CA ILE A 209 9.17 -30.55 -4.58
C ILE A 209 9.89 -29.97 -3.36
N VAL A 210 11.18 -30.29 -3.22
CA VAL A 210 11.95 -29.92 -2.03
C VAL A 210 12.97 -28.85 -2.38
N ILE A 211 12.68 -27.60 -2.02
CA ILE A 211 13.60 -26.48 -2.15
C ILE A 211 14.51 -26.47 -0.91
N ARG A 212 15.82 -26.53 -1.10
CA ARG A 212 16.79 -26.40 -0.01
C ARG A 212 16.98 -24.93 0.31
N VAL A 213 16.81 -24.55 1.57
CA VAL A 213 16.92 -23.16 2.03
C VAL A 213 18.05 -23.06 3.03
N ARG A 214 19.05 -22.24 2.72
CA ARG A 214 20.09 -21.82 3.67
C ARG A 214 19.70 -20.49 4.28
N THR A 215 19.55 -20.47 5.60
CA THR A 215 19.25 -19.26 6.39
C THR A 215 19.63 -19.46 7.85
N ARG A 216 19.88 -18.37 8.60
CA ARG A 216 20.12 -18.47 10.05
C ARG A 216 18.83 -18.92 10.75
N ASN A 217 18.94 -19.86 11.69
CA ASN A 217 17.79 -20.28 12.49
C ASN A 217 17.48 -19.24 13.59
N THR A 218 16.43 -18.45 13.38
CA THR A 218 16.01 -17.37 14.29
C THR A 218 14.86 -17.75 15.22
N SER A 219 14.49 -19.03 15.32
CA SER A 219 13.34 -19.49 16.11
C SER A 219 13.41 -19.15 17.61
N ARG A 220 14.63 -19.01 18.16
CA ARG A 220 14.88 -18.68 19.58
C ARG A 220 15.36 -17.24 19.78
N GLU A 221 15.43 -16.45 18.71
CA GLU A 221 15.88 -15.06 18.77
C GLU A 221 14.68 -14.13 18.99
N VAL A 222 14.85 -13.10 19.83
CA VAL A 222 13.86 -12.03 19.92
C VAL A 222 13.85 -11.27 18.60
N HIS A 223 12.71 -11.30 17.91
CA HIS A 223 12.55 -10.69 16.60
C HIS A 223 11.59 -9.49 16.68
N GLU A 224 11.91 -8.41 15.96
CA GLU A 224 11.05 -7.24 15.84
C GLU A 224 9.72 -7.61 15.16
N ASP A 225 8.61 -7.00 15.58
CA ASP A 225 7.27 -7.19 14.99
C ASP A 225 7.15 -6.51 13.61
N VAL A 226 7.91 -7.04 12.65
CA VAL A 226 7.91 -6.63 11.24
C VAL A 226 7.05 -7.61 10.46
N ARG A 227 6.10 -7.09 9.69
CA ARG A 227 5.25 -7.89 8.80
C ARG A 227 5.70 -7.79 7.35
N ARG A 228 5.35 -8.77 6.53
CA ARG A 228 5.57 -8.69 5.07
C ARG A 228 4.53 -7.76 4.44
N TYR A 229 4.94 -7.12 3.36
CA TYR A 229 4.01 -6.35 2.55
C TYR A 229 3.05 -7.28 1.80
N LEU A 230 1.79 -6.87 1.69
CA LEU A 230 0.86 -7.51 0.76
C LEU A 230 1.20 -7.02 -0.65
N ASN A 231 1.71 -7.91 -1.49
CA ASN A 231 1.92 -7.59 -2.89
C ASN A 231 0.59 -7.38 -3.62
N ALA A 232 0.62 -6.81 -4.83
CA ALA A 232 -0.60 -6.41 -5.55
C ALA A 232 -1.62 -7.54 -5.73
N ALA A 233 -1.18 -8.78 -5.99
CA ALA A 233 -2.07 -9.93 -6.17
C ALA A 233 -2.77 -10.31 -4.85
N LYS A 234 -1.99 -10.57 -3.79
CA LYS A 234 -2.53 -10.95 -2.47
C LYS A 234 -3.36 -9.82 -1.86
N ARG A 235 -2.98 -8.57 -2.09
CA ARG A 235 -3.73 -7.38 -1.66
C ARG A 235 -5.11 -7.29 -2.33
N ARG A 236 -5.22 -7.62 -3.63
CA ARG A 236 -6.52 -7.68 -4.33
C ARG A 236 -7.40 -8.77 -3.77
N GLU A 237 -6.84 -9.96 -3.58
CA GLU A 237 -7.56 -11.11 -3.01
C GLU A 237 -8.05 -10.79 -1.59
N PHE A 238 -7.16 -10.29 -0.73
CA PHE A 238 -7.48 -9.98 0.66
C PHE A 238 -8.47 -8.82 0.77
N GLY A 239 -8.40 -7.84 -0.15
CA GLY A 239 -9.39 -6.77 -0.23
C GLY A 239 -10.80 -7.29 -0.55
N LYS A 240 -10.91 -8.23 -1.50
CA LYS A 240 -12.18 -8.88 -1.84
C LYS A 240 -12.73 -9.70 -0.65
N GLN A 241 -11.88 -10.49 0.01
CA GLN A 241 -12.29 -11.29 1.17
C GLN A 241 -12.71 -10.39 2.35
N SER A 242 -11.91 -9.36 2.65
CA SER A 242 -12.20 -8.40 3.72
C SER A 242 -13.51 -7.63 3.47
N HIS A 243 -13.85 -7.35 2.21
CA HIS A 243 -15.14 -6.74 1.87
C HIS A 243 -16.33 -7.68 2.16
N ALA A 244 -16.17 -8.99 1.92
CA ALA A 244 -17.24 -9.96 2.11
C ALA A 244 -17.50 -10.31 3.59
N GLU A 245 -16.44 -10.53 4.39
CA GLU A 245 -16.58 -11.01 5.78
C GLU A 245 -16.18 -9.98 6.86
N GLY A 246 -15.53 -8.88 6.47
CA GLY A 246 -14.95 -7.87 7.35
C GLY A 246 -13.49 -8.15 7.73
N ALA A 247 -12.64 -7.11 7.73
CA ALA A 247 -11.19 -7.23 7.97
C ALA A 247 -10.83 -7.95 9.30
N THR A 248 -11.55 -7.66 10.38
CA THR A 248 -11.31 -8.30 11.70
C THR A 248 -11.68 -9.79 11.69
N ASN A 249 -12.79 -10.15 11.03
CA ASN A 249 -13.23 -11.54 10.94
C ASN A 249 -12.31 -12.35 10.03
N MET A 250 -11.86 -11.75 8.92
CA MET A 250 -10.85 -12.33 8.06
C MET A 250 -9.57 -12.65 8.85
N LEU A 251 -9.09 -11.71 9.67
CA LEU A 251 -7.90 -11.93 10.48
C LEU A 251 -8.10 -13.06 11.51
N LYS A 252 -9.27 -13.14 12.16
CA LYS A 252 -9.65 -14.25 13.04
C LYS A 252 -9.64 -15.59 12.28
N ARG A 253 -10.17 -15.62 11.05
CA ARG A 253 -10.18 -16.83 10.21
C ARG A 253 -8.76 -17.27 9.84
N LEU A 254 -7.92 -16.34 9.38
CA LEU A 254 -6.51 -16.63 9.05
C LEU A 254 -5.75 -17.20 10.24
N ARG A 255 -5.95 -16.66 11.46
CA ARG A 255 -5.36 -17.20 12.69
C ARG A 255 -5.82 -18.62 12.95
N ARG A 256 -7.12 -18.89 12.88
CA ARG A 256 -7.68 -20.25 13.10
C ARG A 256 -7.15 -21.28 12.10
N GLU A 257 -6.94 -20.88 10.84
CA GLU A 257 -6.48 -21.79 9.79
C GLU A 257 -4.97 -22.06 9.84
N ASN A 258 -4.18 -21.18 10.45
CA ASN A 258 -2.71 -21.18 10.29
C ASN A 258 -1.91 -21.06 11.60
N MET A 259 -2.56 -21.00 12.77
CA MET A 259 -1.90 -20.90 14.07
C MET A 259 -2.49 -21.90 15.05
N GLU A 260 -1.63 -22.51 15.86
CA GLU A 260 -2.01 -23.31 17.01
C GLU A 260 -2.15 -22.44 18.27
N ARG A 261 -2.78 -23.01 19.30
CA ARG A 261 -3.00 -22.29 20.56
C ARG A 261 -1.66 -22.07 21.27
N GLY A 262 -1.28 -20.81 21.44
CA GLY A 262 -0.02 -20.41 22.08
C GLY A 262 1.03 -19.90 21.09
N ASP A 263 0.79 -20.01 19.78
CA ASP A 263 1.68 -19.46 18.77
C ASP A 263 1.69 -17.93 18.78
N THR A 264 2.86 -17.37 18.49
CA THR A 264 3.00 -15.95 18.17
C THR A 264 2.64 -15.74 16.70
N GLU A 265 1.94 -14.64 16.39
CA GLU A 265 1.59 -14.34 15.00
C GLU A 265 2.83 -14.13 14.13
N GLY A 266 2.91 -14.88 13.04
CA GLY A 266 4.00 -14.78 12.09
C GLY A 266 4.05 -13.48 11.28
N PRO A 267 5.19 -13.25 10.60
CA PRO A 267 5.38 -12.07 9.76
C PRO A 267 4.48 -12.04 8.51
N ASN A 268 3.89 -13.18 8.13
CA ASN A 268 2.99 -13.29 6.97
C ASN A 268 1.57 -12.79 7.25
N PHE A 269 1.19 -12.63 8.51
CA PHE A 269 -0.14 -12.11 8.87
C PHE A 269 -0.16 -10.58 8.71
N PRO A 270 -1.08 -10.02 7.90
CA PRO A 270 -1.22 -8.59 7.78
C PRO A 270 -1.85 -8.00 9.04
N ARG A 271 -1.58 -6.71 9.28
CA ARG A 271 -2.28 -5.94 10.31
C ARG A 271 -3.70 -5.58 9.85
N ALA A 272 -4.59 -5.32 10.81
CA ALA A 272 -6.00 -5.04 10.53
C ALA A 272 -6.21 -3.76 9.71
N ASP A 273 -5.41 -2.72 9.93
CA ASP A 273 -5.40 -1.49 9.13
C ASP A 273 -4.99 -1.75 7.67
N VAL A 274 -4.01 -2.63 7.44
CA VAL A 274 -3.59 -3.03 6.09
C VAL A 274 -4.71 -3.76 5.35
N LEU A 275 -5.46 -4.62 6.04
CA LEU A 275 -6.64 -5.30 5.49
C LEU A 275 -7.77 -4.31 5.19
N ARG A 276 -8.05 -3.37 6.09
CA ARG A 276 -9.04 -2.30 5.84
C ARG A 276 -8.66 -1.47 4.63
N HIS A 277 -7.39 -1.11 4.48
CA HIS A 277 -6.93 -0.38 3.31
C HIS A 277 -7.04 -1.21 2.01
N ALA A 278 -6.76 -2.52 2.07
CA ALA A 278 -6.98 -3.40 0.92
C ALA A 278 -8.47 -3.52 0.56
N GLN A 279 -9.35 -3.54 1.55
CA GLN A 279 -10.81 -3.50 1.39
C GLN A 279 -11.25 -2.20 0.73
N TYR A 280 -10.78 -1.05 1.20
CA TYR A 280 -11.08 0.25 0.58
C TYR A 280 -10.63 0.29 -0.89
N GLU A 281 -9.40 -0.12 -1.18
CA GLU A 281 -8.91 -0.19 -2.57
C GLU A 281 -9.73 -1.14 -3.46
N TYR A 282 -10.27 -2.22 -2.88
CA TYR A 282 -11.17 -3.12 -3.62
C TYR A 282 -12.49 -2.42 -3.95
N VAL A 283 -13.10 -1.75 -2.97
CA VAL A 283 -14.35 -0.99 -3.14
C VAL A 283 -14.16 0.15 -4.15
N ASP A 284 -13.08 0.93 -4.04
CA ASP A 284 -12.78 2.01 -4.98
C ASP A 284 -12.71 1.50 -6.43
N ARG A 285 -12.06 0.34 -6.64
CA ARG A 285 -12.01 -0.29 -7.96
C ARG A 285 -13.38 -0.75 -8.46
N GLN A 286 -14.25 -1.26 -7.58
CA GLN A 286 -15.61 -1.65 -7.95
C GLN A 286 -16.46 -0.44 -8.33
N LEU A 287 -16.30 0.66 -7.60
CA LEU A 287 -17.02 1.92 -7.82
C LEU A 287 -16.41 2.77 -8.96
N GLY A 288 -15.29 2.33 -9.55
CA GLY A 288 -14.57 3.11 -10.57
C GLY A 288 -13.95 4.40 -10.04
N ILE A 289 -13.81 4.54 -8.71
CA ILE A 289 -13.21 5.71 -8.07
C ILE A 289 -11.71 5.68 -8.38
N ARG A 290 -11.26 6.68 -9.12
CA ARG A 290 -9.84 6.98 -9.28
C ARG A 290 -9.44 7.93 -8.18
N THR A 291 -8.22 7.78 -7.66
CA THR A 291 -7.64 8.75 -6.71
C THR A 291 -7.47 10.07 -7.48
N THR A 292 -8.48 10.91 -7.40
CA THR A 292 -8.48 12.23 -8.02
C THR A 292 -8.17 13.26 -6.94
N ASN A 293 -7.44 14.32 -7.32
CA ASN A 293 -7.26 15.51 -6.48
C ASN A 293 -8.56 16.34 -6.47
N ASP A 294 -9.70 15.69 -6.43
CA ASP A 294 -10.98 16.37 -6.49
C ASP A 294 -11.27 17.02 -5.15
N ASP A 295 -11.89 18.19 -5.22
CA ASP A 295 -12.36 18.89 -4.05
C ASP A 295 -13.48 18.09 -3.36
N LEU A 296 -13.13 17.43 -2.25
CA LEU A 296 -14.06 16.57 -1.50
C LEU A 296 -15.21 17.37 -0.89
N VAL A 297 -14.97 18.62 -0.45
CA VAL A 297 -16.01 19.44 0.16
C VAL A 297 -17.01 19.85 -0.91
N GLN A 298 -16.53 20.22 -2.10
CA GLN A 298 -17.39 20.53 -3.24
C GLN A 298 -18.22 19.31 -3.68
N LYS A 299 -17.63 18.11 -3.68
CA LYS A 299 -18.39 16.88 -3.96
C LYS A 299 -19.48 16.64 -2.92
N ILE A 300 -19.20 16.80 -1.63
CA ILE A 300 -20.20 16.65 -0.57
C ILE A 300 -21.32 17.69 -0.73
N TYR A 301 -20.97 18.92 -1.12
CA TYR A 301 -21.93 19.95 -1.46
C TYR A 301 -22.83 19.52 -2.64
N GLN A 302 -22.29 18.88 -3.67
CA GLN A 302 -23.10 18.34 -4.78
C GLN A 302 -24.01 17.20 -4.31
N LEU A 303 -23.48 16.27 -3.51
CA LEU A 303 -24.24 15.13 -2.97
C LEU A 303 -25.48 15.56 -2.20
N GLN A 304 -25.51 16.75 -1.58
CA GLN A 304 -26.69 17.22 -0.86
C GLN A 304 -27.96 17.32 -1.75
N PHE A 305 -27.78 17.42 -3.07
CA PHE A 305 -28.86 17.51 -4.06
C PHE A 305 -29.10 16.19 -4.80
N GLU A 306 -28.29 15.15 -4.56
CA GLU A 306 -28.33 13.89 -5.29
C GLU A 306 -28.97 12.76 -4.46
N LYS A 307 -29.67 11.83 -5.12
CA LYS A 307 -30.10 10.60 -4.46
C LYS A 307 -28.88 9.68 -4.22
N PRO A 308 -28.78 8.98 -3.08
CA PRO A 308 -29.77 8.87 -2.00
C PRO A 308 -29.64 9.92 -0.87
N PHE A 309 -28.72 10.88 -0.99
CA PHE A 309 -28.35 11.79 0.10
C PHE A 309 -29.23 13.03 0.21
N LEU A 310 -30.12 13.27 -0.76
CA LEU A 310 -31.11 14.35 -0.73
C LEU A 310 -31.88 14.36 0.61
N GLY A 311 -31.82 15.49 1.31
CA GLY A 311 -32.44 15.67 2.63
C GLY A 311 -31.67 15.04 3.80
N SER A 312 -30.52 14.42 3.56
CA SER A 312 -29.62 13.89 4.59
C SER A 312 -28.44 14.83 4.89
N ILE A 313 -27.98 15.59 3.90
CA ILE A 313 -26.95 16.63 4.07
C ILE A 313 -27.66 17.98 4.12
N ASN A 314 -27.47 18.72 5.21
CA ASN A 314 -28.29 19.87 5.56
C ASN A 314 -27.55 21.21 5.45
N ALA A 315 -26.22 21.18 5.52
CA ALA A 315 -25.37 22.33 5.28
C ALA A 315 -23.94 21.86 4.98
N VAL A 316 -23.23 22.59 4.11
CA VAL A 316 -21.82 22.37 3.79
C VAL A 316 -21.12 23.73 3.72
N GLY A 317 -20.03 23.87 4.47
CA GLY A 317 -19.15 25.03 4.47
C GLY A 317 -17.73 24.65 4.02
N TYR A 318 -17.07 25.58 3.34
CA TYR A 318 -15.73 25.38 2.78
C TYR A 318 -14.61 26.00 3.63
N ASN A 319 -14.87 27.21 4.14
CA ASN A 319 -13.94 27.96 4.99
C ASN A 319 -14.73 28.84 6.00
N PRO A 320 -14.99 28.36 7.22
CA PRO A 320 -14.50 27.10 7.75
C PRO A 320 -15.16 25.84 7.14
N VAL A 321 -14.46 24.71 7.14
CA VAL A 321 -15.04 23.41 6.75
C VAL A 321 -16.04 22.97 7.80
N TYR A 322 -17.31 22.82 7.40
CA TYR A 322 -18.33 22.14 8.20
C TYR A 322 -19.31 21.36 7.32
N ILE A 323 -19.84 20.25 7.83
CA ILE A 323 -20.85 19.43 7.17
C ILE A 323 -21.87 19.02 8.22
N PHE A 324 -23.12 19.45 8.06
CA PHE A 324 -24.23 19.04 8.94
C PHE A 324 -25.04 17.97 8.23
N TYR A 325 -25.25 16.84 8.90
CA TYR A 325 -25.94 15.72 8.27
C TYR A 325 -26.75 14.93 9.29
N GLY A 326 -27.77 14.24 8.78
CA GLY A 326 -28.67 13.38 9.53
C GLY A 326 -29.74 12.85 8.58
N LEU A 327 -29.92 11.54 8.54
CA LEU A 327 -30.90 10.87 7.69
C LEU A 327 -32.32 11.32 8.06
N PRO A 328 -33.24 11.41 7.10
CA PRO A 328 -34.66 11.68 7.38
C PRO A 328 -35.28 10.72 8.41
N LEU A 329 -34.81 9.47 8.44
CA LEU A 329 -35.21 8.48 9.44
C LEU A 329 -34.75 8.85 10.85
N GLN A 330 -33.53 9.38 11.02
CA GLN A 330 -33.01 9.83 12.31
C GLN A 330 -33.84 11.01 12.86
N ASN A 331 -34.24 11.94 11.98
CA ASN A 331 -35.11 13.05 12.36
C ASN A 331 -36.49 12.57 12.81
N THR A 332 -37.09 11.61 12.10
CA THR A 332 -38.37 10.99 12.47
C THR A 332 -38.26 10.24 13.80
N LEU A 333 -37.17 9.50 14.00
CA LEU A 333 -36.89 8.77 15.23
C LEU A 333 -36.81 9.73 16.43
N PHE A 334 -36.15 10.88 16.29
CA PHE A 334 -36.12 11.89 17.34
C PHE A 334 -37.51 12.46 17.67
N LYS A 335 -38.34 12.78 16.66
CA LYS A 335 -39.71 13.28 16.89
C LYS A 335 -40.55 12.28 17.69
N ASN A 336 -40.45 11.00 17.34
CA ASN A 336 -41.16 9.93 18.05
C ASN A 336 -40.66 9.75 19.48
N TYR A 337 -39.33 9.76 19.67
CA TYR A 337 -38.71 9.73 20.99
C TYR A 337 -39.20 10.89 21.86
N ASN A 338 -39.19 12.11 21.33
CA ASN A 338 -39.62 13.30 22.06
C ASN A 338 -41.10 13.20 22.47
N LYS A 339 -41.96 12.71 21.57
CA LYS A 339 -43.38 12.47 21.85
C LYS A 339 -43.60 11.44 22.96
N ILE A 340 -42.83 10.35 22.96
CA ILE A 340 -42.96 9.27 23.96
C ILE A 340 -42.45 9.72 25.33
N MET A 341 -41.30 10.40 25.37
CA MET A 341 -40.67 10.82 26.62
C MET A 341 -41.31 12.07 27.22
N GLY A 342 -41.97 12.90 26.40
CA GLY A 342 -42.58 14.16 26.82
C GLY A 342 -41.56 15.06 27.54
N ASP A 343 -41.87 15.41 28.79
CA ASP A 343 -41.03 16.26 29.63
C ASP A 343 -39.71 15.62 30.08
N ARG A 344 -39.52 14.32 29.83
CA ARG A 344 -38.27 13.58 30.13
C ARG A 344 -37.36 13.42 28.92
N SER A 345 -37.62 14.12 27.81
CA SER A 345 -36.78 14.02 26.62
C SER A 345 -35.39 14.64 26.84
N ILE A 346 -34.37 13.78 26.84
CA ILE A 346 -32.97 14.14 27.01
C ILE A 346 -32.20 13.85 25.72
N VAL A 347 -31.28 14.75 25.35
CA VAL A 347 -30.27 14.51 24.32
C VAL A 347 -28.89 14.62 24.91
N CYS A 348 -27.93 13.85 24.39
CA CYS A 348 -26.51 14.03 24.74
C CYS A 348 -25.75 14.53 23.52
N ILE A 349 -24.80 15.43 23.73
CA ILE A 349 -23.91 15.95 22.68
C ILE A 349 -22.48 15.59 23.04
N ASP A 350 -21.81 14.91 22.12
CA ASP A 350 -20.42 14.46 22.28
C ASP A 350 -19.57 14.84 21.05
N GLY A 351 -18.29 15.09 21.28
CA GLY A 351 -17.31 15.50 20.29
C GLY A 351 -16.09 14.59 20.24
N THR A 352 -15.78 14.02 19.07
CA THR A 352 -14.61 13.16 18.86
C THR A 352 -13.72 13.70 17.74
N GLY A 353 -12.42 13.84 18.03
CA GLY A 353 -11.40 14.24 17.07
C GLY A 353 -10.74 13.06 16.33
N SER A 354 -9.79 13.37 15.44
CA SER A 354 -8.91 12.39 14.78
C SER A 354 -9.58 11.38 13.84
N LEU A 355 -10.87 11.57 13.50
CA LEU A 355 -11.60 10.72 12.57
C LEU A 355 -11.40 11.13 11.10
N VAL A 356 -11.15 12.41 10.85
CA VAL A 356 -11.09 12.99 9.50
C VAL A 356 -9.73 13.64 9.28
N ARG A 357 -9.12 13.39 8.12
CA ARG A 357 -7.89 14.06 7.70
C ARG A 357 -8.17 15.52 7.36
N LYS A 358 -7.19 16.39 7.58
CA LYS A 358 -7.28 17.80 7.18
C LYS A 358 -7.55 17.89 5.68
N VAL A 359 -8.46 18.79 5.31
CA VAL A 359 -8.76 19.08 3.90
C VAL A 359 -7.66 19.98 3.35
N VAL A 360 -7.12 19.61 2.20
CA VAL A 360 -6.16 20.44 1.46
C VAL A 360 -6.94 21.39 0.57
N ARG A 361 -6.65 22.68 0.70
CA ARG A 361 -7.23 23.80 -0.04
C ARG A 361 -6.27 24.26 -1.14
N GLU A 362 -6.69 25.29 -1.88
CA GLU A 362 -5.83 26.00 -2.82
C GLU A 362 -4.50 26.42 -2.17
N LEU A 363 -3.45 26.47 -3.00
CA LEU A 363 -2.09 26.84 -2.59
C LEU A 363 -1.47 25.92 -1.53
N GLY A 364 -2.06 24.73 -1.28
CA GLY A 364 -1.54 23.76 -0.32
C GLY A 364 -1.88 24.07 1.13
N LEU A 365 -2.74 25.07 1.40
CA LEU A 365 -3.22 25.36 2.74
C LEU A 365 -4.04 24.19 3.29
N GLN A 366 -3.93 23.91 4.58
CA GLN A 366 -4.67 22.85 5.24
C GLN A 366 -5.74 23.43 6.16
N SER A 367 -6.88 22.74 6.26
CA SER A 367 -7.90 23.00 7.27
C SER A 367 -7.33 22.82 8.69
N GLY A 368 -8.05 23.35 9.68
CA GLY A 368 -7.90 22.97 11.07
C GLY A 368 -8.21 21.48 11.31
N HIS A 369 -8.07 21.04 12.55
CA HIS A 369 -8.51 19.70 12.95
C HIS A 369 -10.03 19.61 12.84
N ILE A 370 -10.54 18.62 12.10
CA ILE A 370 -11.98 18.41 11.92
C ILE A 370 -12.46 17.43 13.00
N PHE A 371 -13.45 17.87 13.76
CA PHE A 371 -14.08 17.11 14.83
C PHE A 371 -15.47 16.64 14.41
N LEU A 372 -15.83 15.42 14.81
CA LEU A 372 -17.18 14.90 14.71
C LEU A 372 -17.92 15.22 15.99
N HIS A 373 -18.98 16.01 15.88
CA HIS A 373 -19.96 16.21 16.93
C HIS A 373 -21.22 15.42 16.61
N THR A 374 -21.77 14.72 17.58
CA THR A 374 -23.00 13.94 17.41
C THR A 374 -24.00 14.28 18.49
N ILE A 375 -25.27 14.37 18.11
CA ILE A 375 -26.40 14.41 19.02
C ILE A 375 -26.94 12.99 19.11
N VAL A 376 -27.06 12.47 20.32
CA VAL A 376 -27.56 11.12 20.57
C VAL A 376 -28.73 11.14 21.54
N ILE A 377 -29.58 10.14 21.41
CA ILE A 377 -30.63 9.82 22.39
C ILE A 377 -30.36 8.42 22.96
N ASN A 378 -30.81 8.21 24.19
CA ASN A 378 -30.90 6.89 24.79
C ASN A 378 -32.38 6.56 24.96
N PHE A 379 -32.83 5.49 24.32
CA PHE A 379 -34.17 4.96 24.48
C PHE A 379 -34.10 3.45 24.67
N ASP A 380 -34.67 2.95 25.77
CA ASP A 380 -34.69 1.52 26.10
C ASP A 380 -33.28 0.89 26.08
N ASN A 381 -32.32 1.55 26.73
CA ASN A 381 -30.90 1.18 26.78
C ASN A 381 -30.22 1.04 25.41
N LYS A 382 -30.78 1.67 24.37
CA LYS A 382 -30.18 1.75 23.04
C LYS A 382 -29.80 3.18 22.72
N ILE A 383 -28.54 3.37 22.33
CA ILE A 383 -28.01 4.65 21.93
C ILE A 383 -28.20 4.82 20.42
N GLY A 384 -28.85 5.91 20.03
CA GLY A 384 -29.08 6.27 18.62
C GLY A 384 -28.61 7.69 18.35
N SER A 385 -27.81 7.88 17.28
CA SER A 385 -27.48 9.21 16.78
C SER A 385 -28.67 9.79 16.01
N VAL A 386 -28.98 11.06 16.25
CA VAL A 386 -30.11 11.77 15.63
C VAL A 386 -29.68 12.88 14.68
N PHE A 387 -28.49 13.47 14.90
CA PHE A 387 -27.94 14.50 14.03
C PHE A 387 -26.45 14.69 14.28
N GLN A 388 -25.69 15.05 13.25
CA GLN A 388 -24.22 15.09 13.30
C GLN A 388 -23.65 16.34 12.62
N MET A 389 -22.43 16.69 13.03
CA MET A 389 -21.61 17.74 12.43
C MET A 389 -20.17 17.27 12.31
N LEU A 390 -19.58 17.38 11.13
CA LEU A 390 -18.13 17.48 10.98
C LEU A 390 -17.77 18.97 10.92
N SER A 391 -16.83 19.44 11.71
CA SER A 391 -16.43 20.85 11.67
C SER A 391 -14.98 21.06 12.08
N GLU A 392 -14.27 21.96 11.40
CA GLU A 392 -12.99 22.49 11.88
C GLU A 392 -13.19 23.60 12.93
N SER A 393 -14.31 24.31 12.87
CA SER A 393 -14.67 25.34 13.84
C SER A 393 -15.36 24.71 15.05
N GLN A 394 -14.91 25.13 16.23
CA GLN A 394 -15.46 24.72 17.53
C GLN A 394 -15.91 25.94 18.34
N ASP A 395 -16.35 27.00 17.66
CA ASP A 395 -16.84 28.22 18.29
C ASP A 395 -18.36 28.16 18.54
N ALA A 396 -18.81 29.06 19.42
CA ALA A 396 -20.20 29.24 19.80
C ALA A 396 -21.13 29.49 18.60
N GLU A 397 -20.66 30.22 17.58
CA GLU A 397 -21.43 30.56 16.39
C GLU A 397 -21.73 29.32 15.55
N THR A 398 -20.73 28.48 15.33
CA THR A 398 -20.84 27.22 14.59
C THR A 398 -21.80 26.26 15.28
N PHE A 399 -21.67 26.07 16.60
CA PHE A 399 -22.61 25.24 17.37
C PHE A 399 -24.03 25.79 17.34
N THR A 400 -24.20 27.11 17.45
CA THR A 400 -25.52 27.76 17.36
C THR A 400 -26.16 27.51 16.00
N PHE A 401 -25.39 27.65 14.91
CA PHE A 401 -25.87 27.42 13.56
C PHE A 401 -26.28 25.95 13.35
N TRP A 402 -25.45 25.02 13.80
CA TRP A 402 -25.73 23.59 13.74
C TRP A 402 -27.02 23.19 14.48
N LEU A 403 -27.16 23.63 15.74
CA LEU A 403 -28.33 23.31 16.57
C LEU A 403 -29.61 23.95 16.04
N LYS A 404 -29.57 25.22 15.61
CA LYS A 404 -30.73 25.88 14.99
C LYS A 404 -31.15 25.16 13.72
N ARG A 405 -30.20 24.75 12.88
CA ARG A 405 -30.49 24.00 11.65
C ARG A 405 -31.21 22.70 11.97
N TRP A 406 -30.71 21.93 12.94
CA TRP A 406 -31.35 20.71 13.40
C TRP A 406 -32.76 20.94 13.92
N LEU A 407 -32.93 21.89 14.84
CA LEU A 407 -34.23 22.19 15.46
C LEU A 407 -35.27 22.65 14.43
N ASN A 408 -34.86 23.38 13.40
CA ASN A 408 -35.74 23.76 12.30
C ASN A 408 -36.19 22.54 11.46
N ILE A 409 -35.33 21.53 11.30
CA ILE A 409 -35.66 20.29 10.59
C ILE A 409 -36.64 19.44 11.41
N VAL A 410 -36.36 19.27 12.71
CA VAL A 410 -37.22 18.42 13.55
C VAL A 410 -38.50 19.14 13.99
N ASN A 411 -38.47 20.46 14.08
CA ASN A 411 -39.54 21.32 14.57
C ASN A 411 -40.06 20.93 15.97
N VAL A 412 -39.17 20.39 16.80
CA VAL A 412 -39.45 19.94 18.17
C VAL A 412 -38.20 20.19 19.02
N LYS A 413 -38.36 20.71 20.24
CA LYS A 413 -37.26 20.97 21.16
C LYS A 413 -37.11 19.84 22.17
N PRO A 414 -35.91 19.29 22.41
CA PRO A 414 -35.67 18.46 23.58
C PRO A 414 -35.78 19.31 24.84
N LYS A 415 -36.17 18.65 25.93
CA LYS A 415 -36.37 19.31 27.22
C LYS A 415 -35.05 19.50 27.94
N GLN A 416 -34.17 18.50 27.84
CA GLN A 416 -32.86 18.48 28.48
C GLN A 416 -31.75 18.12 27.50
N SER A 417 -30.57 18.69 27.73
CA SER A 417 -29.34 18.35 27.03
C SER A 417 -28.21 18.05 28.02
N ILE A 418 -27.43 17.01 27.76
CA ILE A 418 -26.22 16.63 28.51
C ILE A 418 -25.01 16.80 27.59
N THR A 419 -23.97 17.48 28.05
CA THR A 419 -22.73 17.71 27.26
C THR A 419 -21.50 17.63 28.14
N ASP A 420 -20.35 17.36 27.53
CA ASP A 420 -19.04 17.22 28.17
C ASP A 420 -18.38 18.58 28.51
N TYR A 421 -19.08 19.49 29.17
CA TYR A 421 -18.55 20.81 29.61
C TYR A 421 -17.75 21.60 28.55
N SER A 422 -17.93 21.32 27.25
CA SER A 422 -17.19 22.01 26.20
C SER A 422 -17.48 23.51 26.31
N ARG A 423 -16.41 24.31 26.48
CA ARG A 423 -16.57 25.75 26.74
C ARG A 423 -17.41 26.42 25.67
N ALA A 424 -17.32 26.00 24.41
CA ALA A 424 -18.10 26.58 23.32
C ALA A 424 -19.60 26.23 23.36
N LEU A 425 -19.97 25.06 23.90
CA LEU A 425 -21.37 24.70 24.14
C LEU A 425 -21.95 25.42 25.37
N LEU A 426 -21.10 25.72 26.36
CA LEU A 426 -21.47 26.42 27.59
C LEU A 426 -21.48 27.95 27.46
N THR A 427 -20.57 28.50 26.67
CA THR A 427 -20.43 29.95 26.47
C THR A 427 -21.62 30.46 25.66
N ASP A 428 -22.19 31.59 26.09
CA ASP A 428 -23.32 32.29 25.46
C ASP A 428 -24.71 31.64 25.62
N GLY A 429 -24.88 30.69 26.56
CA GLY A 429 -26.19 30.13 26.90
C GLY A 429 -26.89 29.48 25.70
N ILE A 430 -26.14 28.98 24.71
CA ILE A 430 -26.67 28.40 23.47
C ILE A 430 -27.66 27.28 23.80
N LEU A 431 -27.25 26.38 24.67
CA LEU A 431 -28.10 25.29 25.16
C LEU A 431 -29.32 25.85 25.93
N GLN A 432 -29.17 26.96 26.68
CA GLN A 432 -30.27 27.56 27.46
C GLN A 432 -31.27 28.31 26.56
N ARG A 433 -30.81 28.88 25.45
CA ARG A 433 -31.64 29.55 24.45
C ARG A 433 -32.37 28.56 23.54
N GLN A 434 -31.80 27.37 23.34
CA GLN A 434 -32.34 26.35 22.44
C GLN A 434 -33.14 25.25 23.15
N PHE A 435 -32.88 24.98 24.44
CA PHE A 435 -33.50 23.92 25.24
C PHE A 435 -34.21 24.46 26.50
N SER A 436 -35.07 23.63 27.11
CA SER A 436 -35.98 24.07 28.17
C SER A 436 -35.31 24.09 29.55
N ASP A 437 -34.51 23.06 29.84
CA ASP A 437 -33.74 22.89 31.07
C ASP A 437 -32.36 22.28 30.73
N ILE A 438 -31.31 22.63 31.48
CA ILE A 438 -29.98 22.01 31.32
C ILE A 438 -29.62 21.31 32.62
N LYS A 439 -29.22 20.04 32.51
CA LYS A 439 -28.54 19.32 33.58
C LYS A 439 -27.10 19.06 33.17
N TYR A 440 -26.17 19.44 34.05
CA TYR A 440 -24.74 19.23 33.85
C TYR A 440 -24.34 17.95 34.59
N GLU A 441 -23.92 16.93 33.86
CA GLU A 441 -23.35 15.71 34.45
C GLU A 441 -22.11 15.32 33.65
N ILE A 442 -20.98 15.11 34.35
CA ILE A 442 -19.74 14.62 33.77
C ILE A 442 -19.87 13.11 33.64
N PHE A 443 -19.93 12.58 32.42
CA PHE A 443 -19.78 11.14 32.19
C PHE A 443 -18.64 10.87 31.23
N SER A 444 -17.66 10.09 31.69
CA SER A 444 -16.76 9.37 30.80
C SER A 444 -17.55 8.19 30.20
N LEU A 445 -17.41 8.01 28.88
CA LEU A 445 -18.02 6.89 28.15
C LEU A 445 -17.45 5.51 28.54
N ASP A 446 -16.49 5.45 29.48
CA ASP A 446 -15.88 4.19 29.93
C ASP A 446 -16.73 3.41 30.95
N VAL A 447 -17.87 3.95 31.39
CA VAL A 447 -18.69 3.36 32.47
C VAL A 447 -19.95 2.63 31.96
N TRP A 448 -20.14 2.50 30.64
CA TRP A 448 -21.32 1.82 30.05
C TRP A 448 -20.97 0.61 29.16
N GLN A 449 -19.97 -0.19 29.57
CA GLN A 449 -19.76 -1.55 29.04
C GLN A 449 -20.47 -2.61 29.85
#